data_AF-A0A2T5H6V8-F1
#
_entry.id   AF-A0A2T5H6V8-F1
#
_cell.length_a   1.000
_cell.length_b   1.000
_cell.length_c   1.000
_cell.angle_alpha   90.00
_cell.angle_beta   90.00
_cell.angle_gamma   90.00
#
_symmetry.space_group_name_H-M   'P 1'
#
loop_
_entity.id
_entity.type
_entity.pdbx_description
1 polymer ?
#
loop_
_entity_poly.entity_id
_entity_poly.type
_entity_poly.pdbx_seq_one_letter_code
_entity_poly.pdbx_strand_id
1 'polypeptide(L)'
;MSSKLCPALLALLPLLYLATPVQAAPSFLCTGKLSPVETAICTDPLLAEADMQLAARYRAALEADPASKAALGNAQRAWLKSRNQACSSEGLNACLLKQYQQRLAELRAAPEEESGANDYAIRLRTGGTVYFNQVLLTCNADSVQLAFPDPNLPMSILANTLQGRGTLSTAWADCPLASGQTIRVKTGNGSPAQAYGRCGAAPETRLSVWVDQRKAIAGLAYAETCNEPLLKTMTLRPDGTDYCVLPSAADSSLLNDAPGQAGNDGCKHIRFSSDAPIDQDEYPTQGSAQPVLGSLSLISSNAQLKPLCERLVAANTRYPLNVPAEVKTPVWQALKVPKPNEGDDVTLSTRGEVEQARFDLDNSGQVGTVYRLEQDNHYFDGSVLAREQPGILTTPFDPHAPDEARAKGVLAFVYQHALVLFEGGKTYLLLDPANRAKDILLVKPTAEGTEEVCVMRRLGETF
;
A
#
# COMPACT_ATOMS: atom_id res chain seq x y z
N MET A 1 42.34 56.00 46.89
CA MET A 1 40.89 56.02 46.60
C MET A 1 40.63 55.05 45.46
N SER A 2 39.65 54.17 45.68
CA SER A 2 39.20 53.04 44.85
C SER A 2 38.64 53.40 43.48
N SER A 3 38.76 52.48 42.50
CA SER A 3 37.64 51.81 41.78
C SER A 3 38.19 51.07 40.54
N LYS A 4 38.44 49.76 40.63
CA LYS A 4 37.62 48.64 40.11
C LYS A 4 37.36 48.68 38.59
N LEU A 5 38.20 47.97 37.82
CA LEU A 5 37.86 47.43 36.50
C LEU A 5 37.00 46.17 36.69
N CYS A 6 35.85 46.12 36.02
CA CYS A 6 34.93 44.98 36.03
C CYS A 6 35.36 43.95 34.95
N PRO A 7 35.57 42.67 35.30
CA PRO A 7 35.87 41.62 34.33
C PRO A 7 34.59 40.85 34.01
N ALA A 8 33.94 41.15 32.89
CA ALA A 8 32.88 40.28 32.37
C ALA A 8 32.63 40.57 30.89
N LEU A 9 33.45 40.01 29.99
CA LEU A 9 33.04 39.72 28.62
C LEU A 9 33.90 38.59 28.04
N LEU A 10 33.89 37.43 28.72
CA LEU A 10 34.20 36.16 28.07
C LEU A 10 32.91 35.71 27.36
N ALA A 11 32.76 36.13 26.11
CA ALA A 11 31.70 35.64 25.24
C ALA A 11 31.90 34.13 25.04
N LEU A 12 30.97 33.34 25.60
CA LEU A 12 30.77 31.95 25.23
C LEU A 12 30.48 31.88 23.73
N LEU A 13 31.36 31.26 22.94
CA LEU A 13 30.97 30.69 21.66
C LEU A 13 29.98 29.54 21.94
N PRO A 14 28.74 29.56 21.43
CA PRO A 14 27.95 28.35 21.37
C PRO A 14 28.56 27.48 20.26
N LEU A 15 28.95 26.26 20.62
CA LEU A 15 29.22 25.19 19.67
C LEU A 15 27.90 24.90 18.94
N LEU A 16 27.68 25.52 17.78
CA LEU A 16 26.65 25.07 16.84
C LEU A 16 27.09 23.72 16.29
N TYR A 17 26.72 22.64 16.97
CA TYR A 17 26.55 21.35 16.33
C TYR A 17 25.35 21.48 15.39
N LEU A 18 25.64 21.80 14.12
CA LEU A 18 24.70 21.54 13.04
C LEU A 18 24.49 20.03 13.02
N ALA A 19 23.36 19.58 13.57
CA ALA A 19 22.88 18.22 13.37
C ALA A 19 22.62 18.09 11.87
N THR A 20 23.61 17.59 11.14
CA THR A 20 23.41 17.19 9.75
C THR A 20 22.43 16.03 9.77
N PRO A 21 21.41 16.05 8.91
CA PRO A 21 20.51 14.91 8.76
C PRO A 21 21.31 13.64 8.49
N VAL A 22 20.97 12.56 9.18
CA VAL A 22 21.53 11.23 8.89
C VAL A 22 20.82 10.71 7.64
N GLN A 23 21.30 11.15 6.47
CA GLN A 23 21.07 10.43 5.23
C GLN A 23 21.77 9.08 5.35
N ALA A 24 21.17 7.99 4.82
CA ALA A 24 21.78 6.66 4.86
C ALA A 24 23.23 6.74 4.36
N ALA A 25 24.18 6.55 5.26
CA ALA A 25 25.60 6.66 4.97
C ALA A 25 26.13 5.28 4.58
N PRO A 26 26.92 5.15 3.51
CA PRO A 26 27.54 3.87 3.18
C PRO A 26 28.53 3.41 4.26
N SER A 27 29.07 2.20 4.14
CA SER A 27 30.01 1.65 5.12
C SER A 27 31.39 2.34 5.16
N PHE A 28 31.57 3.42 4.39
CA PHE A 28 32.78 4.22 4.27
C PHE A 28 32.48 5.73 4.29
N LEU A 29 33.51 6.54 4.52
CA LEU A 29 33.38 8.00 4.59
C LEU A 29 33.24 8.60 3.17
N CYS A 30 32.16 9.35 2.94
CA CYS A 30 31.91 10.10 1.71
C CYS A 30 32.71 11.40 1.60
N THR A 31 34.00 11.36 1.93
CA THR A 31 34.88 12.53 1.95
C THR A 31 36.14 12.32 1.12
N GLY A 32 36.72 13.40 0.58
CA GLY A 32 37.94 13.35 -0.20
C GLY A 32 37.73 13.02 -1.68
N LYS A 33 38.74 12.41 -2.32
CA LYS A 33 38.72 12.10 -3.76
C LYS A 33 38.05 10.75 -3.99
N LEU A 34 36.75 10.80 -4.27
CA LEU A 34 35.93 9.61 -4.54
C LEU A 34 36.06 9.16 -6.01
N SER A 35 36.06 7.86 -6.24
CA SER A 35 35.88 7.26 -7.57
C SER A 35 34.44 7.49 -8.07
N PRO A 36 34.15 7.28 -9.37
CA PRO A 36 32.77 7.35 -9.87
C PRO A 36 31.81 6.40 -9.13
N VAL A 37 32.28 5.20 -8.80
CA VAL A 37 31.49 4.22 -8.03
C VAL A 37 31.24 4.69 -6.61
N GLU A 38 32.26 5.18 -5.90
CA GLU A 38 32.10 5.71 -4.54
C GLU A 38 31.23 6.96 -4.52
N THR A 39 31.33 7.81 -5.54
CA THR A 39 30.46 8.98 -5.71
C THR A 39 29.01 8.53 -5.90
N ALA A 40 28.75 7.54 -6.74
CA ALA A 40 27.42 6.98 -6.94
C ALA A 40 26.87 6.40 -5.63
N ILE A 41 27.66 5.59 -4.91
CA ILE A 41 27.27 5.02 -3.62
C ILE A 41 26.96 6.11 -2.58
N CYS A 42 27.73 7.19 -2.55
CA CYS A 42 27.53 8.29 -1.61
C CYS A 42 26.35 9.20 -1.95
N THR A 43 25.92 9.24 -3.22
CA THR A 43 24.87 10.17 -3.69
C THR A 43 23.53 9.48 -3.92
N ASP A 44 23.54 8.16 -4.06
CA ASP A 44 22.36 7.31 -4.20
C ASP A 44 22.10 6.55 -2.90
N PRO A 45 21.02 6.88 -2.16
CA PRO A 45 20.70 6.21 -0.90
C PRO A 45 20.42 4.71 -1.01
N LEU A 46 19.96 4.21 -2.17
CA LEU A 46 19.77 2.77 -2.37
C LEU A 46 21.12 2.06 -2.43
N LEU A 47 22.11 2.68 -3.09
CA LEU A 47 23.47 2.16 -3.11
C LEU A 47 24.19 2.30 -1.77
N ALA A 48 24.00 3.42 -1.07
CA ALA A 48 24.55 3.62 0.26
C ALA A 48 24.06 2.52 1.23
N GLU A 49 22.76 2.23 1.17
CA GLU A 49 22.14 1.20 1.98
C GLU A 49 22.61 -0.20 1.58
N ALA A 50 22.64 -0.52 0.29
CA ALA A 50 23.15 -1.81 -0.19
C ALA A 50 24.62 -2.05 0.23
N ASP A 51 25.43 -0.98 0.28
CA ASP A 51 26.80 -1.00 0.78
C ASP A 51 26.87 -1.30 2.29
N MET A 52 26.05 -0.60 3.10
CA MET A 52 25.92 -0.84 4.54
C MET A 52 25.50 -2.28 4.86
N GLN A 53 24.50 -2.79 4.16
CA GLN A 53 24.02 -4.17 4.31
C GLN A 53 25.12 -5.17 4.02
N LEU A 54 25.82 -4.96 2.90
CA LEU A 54 26.90 -5.85 2.52
C LEU A 54 27.98 -5.87 3.60
N ALA A 55 28.32 -4.71 4.16
CA ALA A 55 29.28 -4.62 5.26
C ALA A 55 28.79 -5.34 6.54
N ALA A 56 27.51 -5.25 6.88
CA ALA A 56 26.94 -5.96 8.02
C ALA A 56 26.92 -7.48 7.81
N ARG A 57 26.44 -7.95 6.66
CA ARG A 57 26.35 -9.38 6.31
C ARG A 57 27.74 -10.01 6.16
N TYR A 58 28.68 -9.27 5.60
CA TYR A 58 30.08 -9.68 5.52
C TYR A 58 30.69 -9.84 6.92
N ARG A 59 30.44 -8.91 7.86
CA ARG A 59 30.87 -9.04 9.26
C ARG A 59 30.27 -10.28 9.92
N ALA A 60 28.96 -10.49 9.80
CA ALA A 60 28.29 -11.68 10.34
C ALA A 60 28.86 -12.98 9.74
N ALA A 61 29.14 -13.01 8.44
CA ALA A 61 29.75 -14.18 7.79
C ALA A 61 31.19 -14.45 8.28
N LEU A 62 31.97 -13.41 8.60
CA LEU A 62 33.30 -13.56 9.20
C LEU A 62 33.22 -14.11 10.63
N GLU A 63 32.17 -13.80 11.38
CA GLU A 63 31.95 -14.29 12.75
C GLU A 63 31.43 -15.73 12.76
N ALA A 64 30.55 -16.08 11.83
CA ALA A 64 29.92 -17.41 11.75
C ALA A 64 30.91 -18.54 11.40
N ASP A 65 31.95 -18.25 10.62
CA ASP A 65 32.99 -19.23 10.28
C ASP A 65 34.41 -18.61 10.36
N PRO A 66 35.01 -18.58 11.57
CA PRO A 66 36.33 -18.00 11.79
C PRO A 66 37.44 -18.66 10.96
N ALA A 67 37.30 -19.94 10.61
CA ALA A 67 38.29 -20.68 9.82
C ALA A 67 38.32 -20.19 8.35
N SER A 68 37.20 -19.70 7.85
CA SER A 68 37.07 -19.20 6.47
C SER A 68 37.41 -17.71 6.28
N LYS A 69 37.79 -16.98 7.34
CA LYS A 69 38.03 -15.52 7.30
C LYS A 69 38.97 -15.07 6.17
N ALA A 70 40.09 -15.76 5.98
CA ALA A 70 41.07 -15.40 4.94
C ALA A 70 40.51 -15.60 3.53
N ALA A 71 39.82 -16.72 3.28
CA ALA A 71 39.18 -17.01 2.01
C ALA A 71 38.04 -16.02 1.72
N LEU A 72 37.20 -15.72 2.71
CA LEU A 72 36.09 -14.79 2.59
C LEU A 72 36.58 -13.36 2.32
N GLY A 73 37.67 -12.93 2.96
CA GLY A 73 38.31 -11.64 2.69
C GLY A 73 38.92 -11.52 1.29
N ASN A 74 39.54 -12.59 0.77
CA ASN A 74 40.03 -12.63 -0.60
C ASN A 74 38.88 -12.53 -1.61
N ALA A 75 37.80 -13.30 -1.41
CA ALA A 75 36.61 -13.26 -2.25
C ALA A 75 35.96 -11.87 -2.25
N GLN A 76 35.87 -11.20 -1.08
CA GLN A 76 35.28 -9.87 -0.98
C GLN A 76 36.08 -8.82 -1.76
N ARG A 77 37.42 -8.83 -1.66
CA ARG A 77 38.28 -7.93 -2.43
C ARG A 77 38.19 -8.17 -3.94
N ALA A 78 38.15 -9.44 -4.35
CA ALA A 78 38.00 -9.80 -5.75
C ALA A 78 36.66 -9.32 -6.31
N TRP A 79 35.58 -9.49 -5.54
CA TRP A 79 34.25 -8.99 -5.91
C TRP A 79 34.24 -7.46 -6.04
N LEU A 80 34.80 -6.70 -5.09
CA LEU A 80 34.88 -5.24 -5.18
C LEU A 80 35.58 -4.77 -6.47
N LYS A 81 36.66 -5.44 -6.86
CA LYS A 81 37.37 -5.17 -8.11
C LYS A 81 36.49 -5.47 -9.33
N SER A 82 35.81 -6.62 -9.34
CA SER A 82 34.90 -7.02 -10.42
C SER A 82 33.73 -6.05 -10.58
N ARG A 83 33.08 -5.67 -9.48
CA ARG A 83 32.00 -4.67 -9.43
C ARG A 83 32.44 -3.36 -10.09
N ASN A 84 33.60 -2.82 -9.70
CA ASN A 84 34.11 -1.56 -10.24
C ASN A 84 34.46 -1.64 -11.73
N GLN A 85 34.79 -2.83 -12.25
CA GLN A 85 35.09 -3.04 -13.67
C GLN A 85 33.83 -3.27 -14.51
N ALA A 86 32.82 -3.94 -13.95
CA ALA A 86 31.62 -4.34 -14.66
C ALA A 86 30.61 -3.20 -14.85
N CYS A 87 30.63 -2.18 -14.01
CA CYS A 87 29.68 -1.07 -14.07
C CYS A 87 30.26 0.14 -14.83
N SER A 88 29.67 0.45 -15.98
CA SER A 88 29.95 1.64 -16.79
C SER A 88 29.26 2.89 -16.24
N SER A 89 29.62 4.07 -16.78
CA SER A 89 28.99 5.35 -16.40
C SER A 89 27.51 5.44 -16.76
N GLU A 90 27.09 4.89 -17.91
CA GLU A 90 25.69 4.79 -18.27
C GLU A 90 25.05 3.60 -17.52
N GLY A 91 23.93 3.84 -16.84
CA GLY A 91 23.28 2.81 -16.00
C GLY A 91 24.08 2.43 -14.75
N LEU A 92 25.04 3.26 -14.31
CA LEU A 92 25.94 2.98 -13.18
C LEU A 92 25.21 2.49 -11.94
N ASN A 93 24.17 3.22 -11.50
CA ASN A 93 23.47 2.90 -10.26
C ASN A 93 22.73 1.56 -10.33
N ALA A 94 22.02 1.30 -11.44
CA ALA A 94 21.32 0.04 -11.65
C ALA A 94 22.31 -1.15 -11.70
N CYS A 95 23.48 -0.98 -12.33
CA CYS A 95 24.52 -2.00 -12.34
C CYS A 95 25.08 -2.26 -10.93
N LEU A 96 25.42 -1.21 -10.19
CA LEU A 96 25.97 -1.33 -8.84
C LEU A 96 24.99 -2.04 -7.91
N LEU A 97 23.71 -1.67 -7.96
CA LEU A 97 22.67 -2.29 -7.15
C LEU A 97 22.59 -3.81 -7.41
N LYS A 98 22.57 -4.20 -8.69
CA LYS A 98 22.61 -5.61 -9.12
C LYS A 98 23.82 -6.37 -8.57
N GLN A 99 25.01 -5.75 -8.62
CA GLN A 99 26.23 -6.35 -8.08
C GLN A 99 26.15 -6.55 -6.56
N TYR A 100 25.65 -5.56 -5.83
CA TYR A 100 25.45 -5.67 -4.38
C TYR A 100 24.51 -6.82 -4.03
N GLN A 101 23.39 -7.00 -4.73
CA GLN A 101 22.44 -8.08 -4.45
C GLN A 101 23.01 -9.46 -4.73
N GLN A 102 23.70 -9.64 -5.86
CA GLN A 102 24.38 -10.90 -6.16
C GLN A 102 25.33 -11.26 -5.04
N ARG A 103 26.09 -10.28 -4.54
CA ARG A 103 27.02 -10.50 -3.46
C ARG A 103 26.36 -10.79 -2.12
N LEU A 104 25.30 -10.06 -1.81
CA LEU A 104 24.49 -10.30 -0.61
C LEU A 104 23.92 -11.73 -0.65
N ALA A 105 23.43 -12.20 -1.79
CA ALA A 105 22.94 -13.57 -1.94
C ALA A 105 24.05 -14.65 -1.78
N GLU A 106 25.25 -14.39 -2.29
CA GLU A 106 26.42 -15.30 -2.15
C GLU A 106 26.92 -15.44 -0.71
N LEU A 107 26.87 -14.35 0.08
CA LEU A 107 27.22 -14.39 1.49
C LEU A 107 26.12 -15.18 2.21
N ARG A 108 26.40 -16.47 2.50
CA ARG A 108 25.48 -17.43 3.15
C ARG A 108 24.51 -16.71 4.09
N ALA A 109 23.22 -16.80 3.77
CA ALA A 109 22.19 -16.46 4.74
C ALA A 109 22.39 -17.33 5.98
N ALA A 110 22.11 -16.78 7.16
CA ALA A 110 21.85 -17.60 8.33
C ALA A 110 20.81 -18.69 7.95
N PRO A 111 20.88 -19.92 8.53
CA PRO A 111 20.14 -21.08 8.04
C PRO A 111 18.62 -20.87 8.01
N GLU A 112 18.00 -20.71 6.84
CA GLU A 112 16.55 -20.56 6.57
C GLU A 112 15.84 -19.40 7.29
N GLU A 113 15.51 -18.36 6.52
CA GLU A 113 14.42 -17.44 6.88
C GLU A 113 13.17 -18.30 7.12
N GLU A 114 12.53 -18.13 8.29
CA GLU A 114 11.25 -18.78 8.52
C GLU A 114 10.23 -18.05 7.64
N SER A 115 10.00 -18.61 6.45
CA SER A 115 8.76 -18.43 5.73
C SER A 115 7.65 -18.58 6.76
N GLY A 116 6.88 -17.51 6.99
CA GLY A 116 5.58 -17.70 7.62
C GLY A 116 4.85 -18.78 6.83
N ALA A 117 3.87 -19.44 7.42
CA ALA A 117 3.14 -20.53 6.75
C ALA A 117 2.50 -20.14 5.38
N ASN A 118 2.64 -18.89 4.92
CA ASN A 118 2.10 -18.34 3.69
C ASN A 118 3.08 -17.36 2.98
N ASP A 119 2.93 -17.19 1.66
CA ASP A 119 3.82 -16.45 0.74
C ASP A 119 3.75 -14.91 0.79
N TYR A 120 2.95 -14.36 1.72
CA TYR A 120 2.71 -12.92 1.91
C TYR A 120 3.26 -12.39 3.23
N ALA A 121 3.84 -13.26 4.06
CA ALA A 121 4.35 -12.92 5.38
C ALA A 121 5.71 -13.60 5.63
N ILE A 122 6.68 -12.84 6.12
CA ILE A 122 7.99 -13.40 6.48
C ILE A 122 8.47 -12.87 7.82
N ARG A 123 9.16 -13.71 8.60
CA ARG A 123 9.96 -13.25 9.72
C ARG A 123 11.42 -13.25 9.31
N LEU A 124 11.98 -12.07 9.09
CA LEU A 124 13.37 -11.92 8.71
C LEU A 124 14.29 -12.18 9.89
N ARG A 125 15.55 -12.46 9.57
CA ARG A 125 16.65 -12.43 10.53
C ARG A 125 17.42 -11.13 10.37
N THR A 126 18.26 -10.81 11.35
CA THR A 126 19.22 -9.71 11.23
C THR A 126 20.12 -9.93 10.01
N GLY A 127 20.24 -8.89 9.16
CA GLY A 127 20.89 -8.91 7.86
C GLY A 127 20.03 -9.46 6.71
N GLY A 128 18.78 -9.86 6.98
CA GLY A 128 17.83 -10.35 5.99
C GLY A 128 17.18 -9.22 5.18
N THR A 129 16.78 -9.54 3.97
CA THR A 129 16.17 -8.58 3.03
C THR A 129 14.97 -9.21 2.35
N VAL A 130 13.95 -8.42 2.09
CA VAL A 130 12.77 -8.86 1.33
C VAL A 130 12.20 -7.71 0.53
N TYR A 131 11.72 -8.01 -0.67
CA TYR A 131 11.02 -7.07 -1.52
C TYR A 131 9.55 -7.41 -1.62
N PHE A 132 8.67 -6.42 -1.44
CA PHE A 132 7.23 -6.61 -1.59
C PHE A 132 6.55 -5.26 -1.79
N ASN A 133 5.57 -5.23 -2.70
CA ASN A 133 4.84 -4.02 -3.08
C ASN A 133 5.75 -2.80 -3.30
N GLN A 134 6.85 -2.96 -4.03
CA GLN A 134 7.79 -1.86 -4.35
C GLN A 134 8.55 -1.27 -3.16
N VAL A 135 8.64 -2.02 -2.07
CA VAL A 135 9.49 -1.69 -0.94
C VAL A 135 10.54 -2.76 -0.80
N LEU A 136 11.80 -2.36 -0.83
CA LEU A 136 12.92 -3.18 -0.37
C LEU A 136 13.08 -2.94 1.13
N LEU A 137 12.80 -3.96 1.92
CA LEU A 137 12.96 -3.95 3.37
C LEU A 137 14.24 -4.68 3.74
N THR A 138 14.95 -4.12 4.72
CA THR A 138 16.17 -4.69 5.29
C THR A 138 16.09 -4.69 6.81
N CYS A 139 16.29 -5.86 7.41
CA CYS A 139 16.30 -6.04 8.85
C CYS A 139 17.74 -5.87 9.37
N ASN A 140 18.08 -4.75 10.00
CA ASN A 140 19.38 -4.55 10.65
C ASN A 140 19.32 -4.94 12.13
N ALA A 141 20.44 -4.85 12.84
CA ALA A 141 20.51 -5.27 14.25
C ALA A 141 19.70 -4.36 15.18
N ASP A 142 19.65 -3.06 14.88
CA ASP A 142 19.06 -2.01 15.72
C ASP A 142 17.96 -1.21 14.99
N SER A 143 17.74 -1.50 13.71
CA SER A 143 16.89 -0.72 12.83
C SER A 143 16.31 -1.56 11.71
N VAL A 144 15.26 -1.05 11.08
CA VAL A 144 14.73 -1.58 9.81
C VAL A 144 14.84 -0.49 8.76
N GLN A 145 15.52 -0.77 7.65
CA GLN A 145 15.62 0.17 6.55
C GLN A 145 14.61 -0.19 5.45
N LEU A 146 13.89 0.82 4.98
CA LEU A 146 13.07 0.76 3.78
C LEU A 146 13.68 1.63 2.69
N ALA A 147 13.74 1.04 1.52
CA ALA A 147 14.16 1.63 0.27
C ALA A 147 12.99 1.51 -0.72
N PHE A 148 12.71 2.59 -1.45
CA PHE A 148 11.62 2.66 -2.43
C PHE A 148 12.24 2.77 -3.83
N PRO A 149 12.66 1.64 -4.43
CA PRO A 149 13.33 1.63 -5.72
C PRO A 149 12.43 2.17 -6.85
N ASP A 150 13.06 2.73 -7.89
CA ASP A 150 12.37 3.13 -9.12
C ASP A 150 11.58 1.93 -9.69
N PRO A 151 10.27 2.09 -10.01
CA PRO A 151 9.42 1.02 -10.52
C PRO A 151 9.91 0.41 -11.85
N ASN A 152 10.79 1.09 -12.58
CA ASN A 152 11.41 0.60 -13.81
C ASN A 152 12.64 -0.29 -13.56
N LEU A 153 13.07 -0.47 -12.30
CA LEU A 153 14.17 -1.38 -11.99
C LEU A 153 13.74 -2.83 -12.27
N PRO A 154 14.55 -3.63 -12.99
CA PRO A 154 14.17 -4.99 -13.34
C PRO A 154 13.86 -5.84 -12.10
N MET A 155 12.64 -6.37 -12.00
CA MET A 155 12.16 -7.20 -10.88
C MET A 155 13.02 -8.46 -10.61
N SER A 156 13.82 -8.91 -11.58
CA SER A 156 14.77 -10.03 -11.45
C SER A 156 15.99 -9.75 -10.55
N ILE A 157 16.08 -8.53 -10.03
CA ILE A 157 17.21 -8.01 -9.27
C ILE A 157 17.03 -8.22 -7.74
N LEU A 158 15.82 -8.59 -7.28
CA LEU A 158 15.50 -8.71 -5.85
C LEU A 158 15.28 -10.17 -5.46
N ALA A 159 16.30 -10.77 -4.83
CA ALA A 159 16.12 -12.04 -4.13
C ALA A 159 15.09 -11.88 -3.01
N ASN A 160 14.23 -12.88 -2.80
CA ASN A 160 13.12 -12.89 -1.83
C ASN A 160 12.05 -11.83 -2.12
N THR A 161 11.09 -12.17 -2.99
CA THR A 161 9.89 -11.36 -3.22
C THR A 161 8.70 -11.98 -2.50
N LEU A 162 8.01 -11.22 -1.65
CA LEU A 162 6.69 -11.64 -1.17
C LEU A 162 5.62 -11.18 -2.14
N GLN A 163 4.63 -12.05 -2.34
CA GLN A 163 3.46 -11.70 -3.12
C GLN A 163 2.41 -11.11 -2.20
N GLY A 164 1.96 -9.90 -2.53
CA GLY A 164 0.78 -9.32 -1.88
C GLY A 164 -0.45 -10.22 -2.08
N ARG A 165 -1.23 -10.42 -1.03
CA ARG A 165 -2.45 -11.25 -1.04
C ARG A 165 -3.66 -10.44 -0.61
N GLY A 166 -4.83 -10.98 -0.94
CA GLY A 166 -6.08 -10.30 -0.63
C GLY A 166 -6.41 -9.19 -1.62
N THR A 167 -7.41 -8.38 -1.30
CA THR A 167 -7.96 -7.35 -2.19
C THR A 167 -7.00 -6.17 -2.35
N LEU A 168 -6.35 -5.79 -1.26
CA LEU A 168 -5.37 -4.71 -1.23
C LEU A 168 -3.93 -5.18 -1.50
N SER A 169 -3.73 -6.41 -1.99
CA SER A 169 -2.39 -6.99 -2.25
C SER A 169 -1.44 -6.80 -1.05
N THR A 170 -1.92 -7.13 0.14
CA THR A 170 -1.19 -6.92 1.38
C THR A 170 -0.10 -7.96 1.57
N ALA A 171 1.09 -7.50 1.98
CA ALA A 171 2.18 -8.35 2.46
C ALA A 171 2.91 -7.66 3.62
N TRP A 172 3.61 -8.43 4.46
CA TRP A 172 4.38 -7.88 5.58
C TRP A 172 5.63 -8.68 5.92
N ALA A 173 6.56 -7.99 6.59
CA ALA A 173 7.74 -8.58 7.16
C ALA A 173 7.91 -8.20 8.63
N ASP A 174 8.21 -9.19 9.46
CA ASP A 174 8.58 -9.02 10.87
C ASP A 174 10.10 -9.05 11.01
N CYS A 175 10.64 -8.02 11.68
CA CYS A 175 12.07 -7.82 11.89
C CYS A 175 12.40 -7.83 13.38
N PRO A 176 12.94 -8.94 13.92
CA PRO A 176 13.45 -8.97 15.29
C PRO A 176 14.75 -8.16 15.37
N LEU A 177 14.82 -7.27 16.35
CA LEU A 177 16.00 -6.47 16.66
C LEU A 177 16.81 -7.12 17.80
N ALA A 178 18.10 -6.77 17.88
CA ALA A 178 18.99 -7.21 18.95
C ALA A 178 18.55 -6.74 20.34
N SER A 179 17.73 -5.68 20.43
CA SER A 179 17.11 -5.22 21.68
C SER A 179 16.05 -6.18 22.23
N GLY A 180 15.62 -7.17 21.45
CA GLY A 180 14.52 -8.08 21.76
C GLY A 180 13.15 -7.59 21.25
N GLN A 181 13.08 -6.35 20.77
CA GLN A 181 11.87 -5.79 20.17
C GLN A 181 11.67 -6.30 18.74
N THR A 182 10.44 -6.27 18.24
CA THR A 182 10.11 -6.63 16.85
C THR A 182 9.45 -5.45 16.14
N ILE A 183 9.93 -5.13 14.93
CA ILE A 183 9.29 -4.17 14.03
C ILE A 183 8.58 -4.92 12.91
N ARG A 184 7.28 -4.71 12.74
CA ARG A 184 6.53 -5.16 11.55
C ARG A 184 6.41 -4.01 10.57
N VAL A 185 6.64 -4.29 9.30
CA VAL A 185 6.28 -3.40 8.21
C VAL A 185 5.32 -4.13 7.29
N LYS A 186 4.15 -3.54 7.08
CA LYS A 186 3.10 -4.05 6.20
C LYS A 186 2.84 -3.05 5.10
N THR A 187 2.69 -3.53 3.88
CA THR A 187 2.45 -2.71 2.70
C THR A 187 1.34 -3.30 1.84
N GLY A 188 0.76 -2.45 1.00
CA GLY A 188 -0.22 -2.84 0.00
C GLY A 188 -0.93 -1.60 -0.52
N ASN A 189 -2.03 -1.81 -1.22
CA ASN A 189 -2.78 -0.76 -1.88
C ASN A 189 -3.69 -0.02 -0.89
N GLY A 190 -3.80 1.31 -1.03
CA GLY A 190 -4.70 2.13 -0.23
C GLY A 190 -6.18 1.93 -0.58
N SER A 191 -6.46 1.42 -1.77
CA SER A 191 -7.79 0.98 -2.21
C SER A 191 -7.66 -0.20 -3.18
N PRO A 192 -8.74 -0.95 -3.47
CA PRO A 192 -8.73 -1.95 -4.52
C PRO A 192 -8.32 -1.31 -5.86
N ALA A 193 -7.61 -2.07 -6.70
CA ALA A 193 -7.29 -1.61 -8.05
C ALA A 193 -8.58 -1.44 -8.85
N GLN A 194 -8.69 -0.31 -9.54
CA GLN A 194 -9.82 -0.07 -10.44
C GLN A 194 -9.52 -0.75 -11.77
N ALA A 195 -10.56 -1.23 -12.43
CA ALA A 195 -10.37 -1.64 -13.80
C ALA A 195 -10.39 -0.39 -14.68
N TYR A 196 -9.28 -0.17 -15.38
CA TYR A 196 -9.07 0.80 -16.45
C TYR A 196 -8.91 2.28 -16.05
N GLY A 197 -8.00 2.98 -16.73
CA GLY A 197 -7.55 4.34 -16.44
C GLY A 197 -6.07 4.52 -16.83
N ARG A 198 -5.50 5.71 -16.59
CA ARG A 198 -4.06 5.96 -16.81
C ARG A 198 -3.25 4.92 -16.00
N CYS A 199 -2.30 4.25 -16.63
CA CYS A 199 -1.50 3.18 -16.02
C CYS A 199 -2.31 2.01 -15.43
N GLY A 200 -3.48 1.70 -16.00
CA GLY A 200 -4.32 0.59 -15.53
C GLY A 200 -5.01 0.85 -14.19
N ALA A 201 -5.11 2.12 -13.77
CA ALA A 201 -5.73 2.55 -12.52
C ALA A 201 -5.20 1.83 -11.27
N ALA A 202 -3.89 1.60 -11.27
CA ALA A 202 -3.17 1.16 -10.09
C ALA A 202 -3.41 2.17 -8.94
N PRO A 203 -3.88 1.71 -7.77
CA PRO A 203 -4.18 2.57 -6.62
C PRO A 203 -2.88 3.11 -6.00
N GLU A 204 -2.98 4.09 -5.11
CA GLU A 204 -1.82 4.47 -4.31
C GLU A 204 -1.39 3.31 -3.40
N THR A 205 -0.11 3.24 -3.03
CA THR A 205 0.38 2.25 -2.07
C THR A 205 0.66 2.89 -0.72
N ARG A 206 0.36 2.13 0.33
CA ARG A 206 0.44 2.54 1.72
C ARG A 206 1.22 1.54 2.55
N LEU A 207 1.92 2.05 3.55
CA LEU A 207 2.62 1.25 4.54
C LEU A 207 2.11 1.55 5.94
N SER A 208 2.23 0.57 6.82
CA SER A 208 2.00 0.70 8.26
C SER A 208 3.10 -0.01 9.01
N VAL A 209 3.38 0.49 10.21
CA VAL A 209 4.49 0.03 11.03
C VAL A 209 3.99 -0.26 12.44
N TRP A 210 4.41 -1.39 12.98
CA TRP A 210 4.21 -1.75 14.37
C TRP A 210 5.55 -1.97 15.04
N VAL A 211 5.65 -1.52 16.30
CA VAL A 211 6.76 -1.83 17.20
C VAL A 211 6.18 -2.59 18.38
N ASP A 212 6.65 -3.82 18.60
CA ASP A 212 6.13 -4.72 19.64
C ASP A 212 4.60 -4.81 19.65
N GLN A 213 4.03 -5.06 18.47
CA GLN A 213 2.59 -5.22 18.24
C GLN A 213 1.74 -3.93 18.41
N ARG A 214 2.38 -2.77 18.63
CA ARG A 214 1.70 -1.48 18.77
C ARG A 214 1.83 -0.68 17.48
N LYS A 215 0.72 -0.18 16.94
CA LYS A 215 0.73 0.58 15.68
C LYS A 215 1.43 1.91 15.89
N ALA A 216 2.59 2.06 15.26
CA ALA A 216 3.44 3.25 15.31
C ALA A 216 3.16 4.21 14.15
N ILE A 217 2.84 3.66 12.96
CA ILE A 217 2.46 4.41 11.76
C ILE A 217 1.25 3.73 11.12
N ALA A 218 0.22 4.52 10.81
CA ALA A 218 -1.02 4.08 10.18
C ALA A 218 -1.13 4.64 8.75
N GLY A 219 -1.04 3.78 7.74
CA GLY A 219 -1.37 4.09 6.35
C GLY A 219 -0.61 5.24 5.68
N LEU A 220 0.69 5.38 5.94
CA LEU A 220 1.54 6.35 5.25
C LEU A 220 1.65 5.99 3.76
N ALA A 221 1.27 6.91 2.88
CA ALA A 221 1.42 6.73 1.44
C ALA A 221 2.92 6.79 1.05
N TYR A 222 3.36 5.87 0.19
CA TYR A 222 4.75 5.85 -0.29
C TYR A 222 4.90 5.76 -1.81
N ALA A 223 3.83 5.42 -2.54
CA ALA A 223 3.74 5.67 -3.97
C ALA A 223 2.31 6.12 -4.34
N GLU A 224 2.23 7.00 -5.33
CA GLU A 224 1.00 7.43 -5.97
C GLU A 224 0.44 6.39 -6.93
N THR A 225 -0.65 6.75 -7.61
CA THR A 225 -1.13 6.02 -8.79
C THR A 225 0.00 5.86 -9.82
N CYS A 226 -0.09 4.85 -10.67
CA CYS A 226 0.99 4.49 -11.61
C CYS A 226 2.31 4.06 -10.93
N ASN A 227 2.30 3.82 -9.61
CA ASN A 227 3.49 3.52 -8.82
C ASN A 227 4.54 4.65 -8.82
N GLU A 228 4.10 5.90 -8.93
CA GLU A 228 5.01 7.04 -8.86
C GLU A 228 5.51 7.19 -7.41
N PRO A 229 6.82 7.00 -7.13
CA PRO A 229 7.31 6.94 -5.77
C PRO A 229 7.20 8.32 -5.08
N LEU A 230 6.74 8.32 -3.83
CA LEU A 230 6.66 9.50 -2.96
C LEU A 230 7.82 9.55 -1.98
N LEU A 231 8.17 8.40 -1.41
CA LEU A 231 9.26 8.29 -0.45
C LEU A 231 10.52 7.80 -1.12
N LYS A 232 11.68 8.24 -0.61
CA LYS A 232 13.00 7.81 -1.07
C LYS A 232 13.57 6.74 -0.15
N THR A 233 13.56 7.01 1.15
CA THR A 233 14.11 6.14 2.20
C THR A 233 13.34 6.31 3.49
N MET A 234 13.34 5.28 4.32
CA MET A 234 12.82 5.33 5.69
C MET A 234 13.64 4.43 6.61
N THR A 235 14.07 4.96 7.75
CA THR A 235 14.82 4.23 8.78
C THR A 235 13.96 4.12 10.01
N LEU A 236 13.54 2.90 10.35
CA LEU A 236 12.71 2.58 11.50
C LEU A 236 13.59 2.15 12.67
N ARG A 237 13.35 2.72 13.84
CA ARG A 237 13.91 2.32 15.13
C ARG A 237 12.76 2.13 16.14
N PRO A 238 12.97 1.45 17.27
CA PRO A 238 11.90 1.25 18.24
C PRO A 238 11.28 2.52 18.79
N ASP A 239 12.04 3.60 18.88
CA ASP A 239 11.65 4.89 19.46
C ASP A 239 11.21 5.93 18.42
N GLY A 240 11.35 5.63 17.13
CA GLY A 240 10.97 6.57 16.09
C GLY A 240 11.45 6.19 14.70
N THR A 241 11.22 7.10 13.75
CA THR A 241 11.68 6.95 12.38
C THR A 241 12.07 8.28 11.76
N ASP A 242 13.01 8.19 10.82
CA ASP A 242 13.36 9.23 9.88
C ASP A 242 12.95 8.76 8.48
N TYR A 243 12.22 9.57 7.73
CA TYR A 243 11.89 9.24 6.34
C TYR A 243 12.01 10.44 5.42
N CYS A 244 12.46 10.21 4.19
CA CYS A 244 12.75 11.26 3.24
C CYS A 244 11.79 11.20 2.06
N VAL A 245 11.24 12.36 1.69
CA VAL A 245 10.32 12.51 0.56
C VAL A 245 11.11 12.82 -0.69
N LEU A 246 10.67 12.30 -1.84
CA LEU A 246 11.26 12.67 -3.13
C LEU A 246 10.89 14.11 -3.50
N PRO A 247 11.81 14.91 -4.06
CA PRO A 247 11.49 16.27 -4.47
C PRO A 247 10.32 16.37 -5.45
N SER A 248 10.15 15.36 -6.31
CA SER A 248 9.02 15.26 -7.25
C SER A 248 7.66 15.11 -6.56
N ALA A 249 7.64 14.72 -5.29
CA ALA A 249 6.43 14.47 -4.51
C ALA A 249 6.02 15.67 -3.62
N ALA A 250 6.71 16.82 -3.74
CA ALA A 250 6.50 17.98 -2.86
C ALA A 250 5.05 18.49 -2.85
N ASP A 251 4.36 18.41 -3.99
CA ASP A 251 2.97 18.89 -4.14
C ASP A 251 1.92 17.78 -4.01
N SER A 252 2.32 16.57 -3.60
CA SER A 252 1.41 15.44 -3.47
C SER A 252 0.39 15.65 -2.35
N SER A 253 -0.89 15.63 -2.70
CA SER A 253 -1.99 15.68 -1.71
C SER A 253 -2.00 14.50 -0.73
N LEU A 254 -1.36 13.37 -1.08
CA LEU A 254 -1.26 12.20 -0.20
C LEU A 254 -0.33 12.43 1.00
N LEU A 255 0.53 13.46 0.93
CA LEU A 255 1.49 13.79 1.98
C LEU A 255 1.04 14.92 2.91
N ASN A 256 -0.13 15.53 2.64
CA ASN A 256 -0.68 16.64 3.45
C ASN A 256 -0.82 16.27 4.92
N ASP A 257 -1.29 15.06 5.19
CA ASP A 257 -1.49 14.53 6.55
C ASP A 257 -0.38 13.55 6.98
N ALA A 258 0.72 13.46 6.22
CA ALA A 258 1.79 12.52 6.52
C ALA A 258 2.49 12.89 7.85
N PRO A 259 2.55 11.96 8.83
CA PRO A 259 3.01 12.25 10.19
C PRO A 259 4.48 12.66 10.26
N GLY A 260 4.83 13.39 11.31
CA GLY A 260 6.21 13.74 11.63
C GLY A 260 6.52 15.23 11.47
N GLN A 261 7.61 15.65 12.10
CA GLN A 261 8.13 17.02 12.03
C GLN A 261 9.07 17.15 10.84
N ALA A 262 8.92 18.22 10.06
CA ALA A 262 9.81 18.50 8.94
C ALA A 262 11.22 18.83 9.45
N GLY A 263 12.21 18.14 8.89
CA GLY A 263 13.63 18.47 8.99
C GLY A 263 14.03 19.48 7.91
N ASN A 264 15.23 20.04 8.05
CA ASN A 264 15.77 21.03 7.10
C ASN A 264 16.28 20.41 5.79
N ASP A 265 16.18 19.10 5.66
CA ASP A 265 16.81 18.25 4.66
C ASP A 265 15.81 17.57 3.71
N GLY A 266 14.53 17.92 3.83
CA GLY A 266 13.44 17.26 3.10
C GLY A 266 13.04 15.90 3.70
N CYS A 267 13.58 15.55 4.86
CA CYS A 267 13.16 14.39 5.62
C CYS A 267 12.24 14.81 6.78
N LYS A 268 11.48 13.85 7.30
CA LYS A 268 10.54 14.02 8.40
C LYS A 268 10.89 13.04 9.51
N HIS A 269 10.71 13.49 10.74
CA HIS A 269 11.02 12.74 11.95
C HIS A 269 9.74 12.42 12.73
N ILE A 270 9.54 11.15 13.07
CA ILE A 270 8.42 10.69 13.91
C ILE A 270 8.99 10.07 15.17
N ARG A 271 8.46 10.43 16.34
CA ARG A 271 8.71 9.69 17.58
C ARG A 271 7.60 8.70 17.81
N PHE A 272 7.95 7.47 18.15
CA PHE A 272 6.99 6.45 18.51
C PHE A 272 6.70 6.50 20.00
N SER A 273 5.44 6.24 20.35
CA SER A 273 5.01 6.15 21.74
C SER A 273 4.95 4.69 22.16
N SER A 274 5.58 4.37 23.29
CA SER A 274 5.45 3.07 23.95
C SER A 274 4.06 2.85 24.58
N ASP A 275 3.28 3.92 24.73
CA ASP A 275 2.00 3.90 25.44
C ASP A 275 0.82 3.53 24.53
N ALA A 276 1.02 3.54 23.21
CA ALA A 276 0.00 3.13 22.24
C ALA A 276 -0.42 1.67 22.51
N PRO A 277 -1.71 1.33 22.59
CA PRO A 277 -2.14 -0.04 22.92
C PRO A 277 -1.67 -1.07 21.88
N ILE A 278 -1.65 -2.35 22.28
CA ILE A 278 -1.48 -3.45 21.32
C ILE A 278 -2.63 -3.37 20.29
N ASP A 279 -2.27 -3.43 19.01
CA ASP A 279 -3.24 -3.46 17.93
C ASP A 279 -3.90 -4.84 17.86
N GLN A 280 -5.08 -4.97 18.48
CA GLN A 280 -5.80 -6.24 18.54
C GLN A 280 -6.38 -6.67 17.18
N ASP A 281 -6.49 -5.75 16.21
CA ASP A 281 -6.94 -6.09 14.86
C ASP A 281 -5.84 -6.83 14.09
N GLU A 282 -4.58 -6.41 14.26
CA GLU A 282 -3.40 -7.03 13.63
C GLU A 282 -2.82 -8.18 14.47
N TYR A 283 -2.90 -8.08 15.80
CA TYR A 283 -2.37 -9.05 16.77
C TYR A 283 -3.47 -9.49 17.76
N PRO A 284 -4.39 -10.36 17.32
CA PRO A 284 -5.47 -10.83 18.17
C PRO A 284 -4.94 -11.65 19.35
N THR A 285 -5.61 -11.52 20.50
CA THR A 285 -5.23 -12.18 21.77
C THR A 285 -5.15 -13.70 21.61
N GLN A 286 -4.17 -14.34 22.29
CA GLN A 286 -4.00 -15.80 22.27
C GLN A 286 -5.32 -16.55 22.51
N GLY A 287 -5.62 -17.52 21.64
CA GLY A 287 -6.86 -18.31 21.67
C GLY A 287 -7.94 -17.81 20.71
N SER A 288 -7.80 -16.62 20.13
CA SER A 288 -8.64 -16.16 19.03
C SER A 288 -8.22 -16.81 17.73
N ALA A 289 -9.19 -17.18 16.89
CA ALA A 289 -8.87 -17.62 15.53
C ALA A 289 -8.15 -16.49 14.78
N GLN A 290 -7.02 -16.81 14.15
CA GLN A 290 -6.34 -15.84 13.28
C GLN A 290 -7.29 -15.49 12.12
N PRO A 291 -7.60 -14.21 11.90
CA PRO A 291 -8.49 -13.83 10.83
C PRO A 291 -7.87 -14.21 9.49
N VAL A 292 -8.70 -14.71 8.58
CA VAL A 292 -8.27 -15.04 7.23
C VAL A 292 -8.04 -13.71 6.49
N LEU A 293 -6.83 -13.50 5.95
CA LEU A 293 -6.50 -12.27 5.21
C LEU A 293 -7.57 -11.96 4.15
N GLY A 294 -8.12 -10.75 4.23
CA GLY A 294 -9.16 -10.24 3.33
C GLY A 294 -10.58 -10.68 3.64
N SER A 295 -10.79 -11.51 4.67
CA SER A 295 -12.13 -11.80 5.19
C SER A 295 -12.75 -10.55 5.81
N LEU A 296 -14.07 -10.52 5.92
CA LEU A 296 -14.75 -9.40 6.53
C LEU A 296 -14.89 -9.54 8.04
N SER A 297 -15.03 -8.41 8.72
CA SER A 297 -15.50 -8.32 10.10
C SER A 297 -16.56 -7.24 10.19
N LEU A 298 -17.54 -7.45 11.06
CA LEU A 298 -18.60 -6.47 11.31
C LEU A 298 -18.10 -5.42 12.30
N ILE A 299 -18.07 -4.15 11.88
CA ILE A 299 -17.72 -3.01 12.76
C ILE A 299 -18.95 -2.52 13.50
N SER A 300 -20.02 -2.27 12.76
CA SER A 300 -21.29 -1.75 13.27
C SER A 300 -22.45 -2.33 12.49
N SER A 301 -23.62 -2.40 13.12
CA SER A 301 -24.84 -2.79 12.42
C SER A 301 -26.09 -2.21 13.09
N ASN A 302 -27.11 -1.95 12.28
CA ASN A 302 -28.46 -1.79 12.76
C ASN A 302 -28.94 -3.10 13.41
N ALA A 303 -29.53 -3.02 14.61
CA ALA A 303 -29.95 -4.19 15.39
C ALA A 303 -30.94 -5.11 14.64
N GLN A 304 -31.83 -4.55 13.82
CA GLN A 304 -32.83 -5.33 13.07
C GLN A 304 -32.20 -6.12 11.91
N LEU A 305 -31.13 -5.60 11.32
CA LEU A 305 -30.46 -6.17 10.14
C LEU A 305 -29.12 -6.85 10.46
N LYS A 306 -28.74 -6.87 11.75
CA LYS A 306 -27.56 -7.59 12.23
C LYS A 306 -27.48 -9.04 11.72
N PRO A 307 -28.57 -9.85 11.67
CA PRO A 307 -28.49 -11.21 11.13
C PRO A 307 -28.08 -11.27 9.66
N LEU A 308 -28.48 -10.30 8.83
CA LEU A 308 -28.04 -10.22 7.43
C LEU A 308 -26.55 -9.87 7.35
N CYS A 309 -26.10 -8.88 8.12
CA CYS A 309 -24.71 -8.46 8.15
C CYS A 309 -23.77 -9.58 8.64
N GLU A 310 -24.19 -10.36 9.64
CA GLU A 310 -23.43 -11.52 10.12
C GLU A 310 -23.31 -12.61 9.06
N ARG A 311 -24.37 -12.87 8.26
CA ARG A 311 -24.30 -13.81 7.12
C ARG A 311 -23.32 -13.33 6.05
N LEU A 312 -23.34 -12.04 5.71
CA LEU A 312 -22.42 -11.46 4.72
C LEU A 312 -20.95 -11.58 5.15
N VAL A 313 -20.68 -11.39 6.44
CA VAL A 313 -19.34 -11.55 7.02
C VAL A 313 -18.90 -13.03 7.05
N ALA A 314 -19.80 -13.94 7.46
CA ALA A 314 -19.51 -15.36 7.59
C ALA A 314 -19.15 -16.07 6.27
N ALA A 315 -19.54 -15.51 5.12
CA ALA A 315 -19.22 -16.06 3.81
C ALA A 315 -17.73 -15.92 3.41
N ASN A 316 -16.85 -15.39 4.29
CA ASN A 316 -15.43 -15.18 4.02
C ASN A 316 -15.20 -14.44 2.69
N THR A 317 -16.05 -13.45 2.45
CA THR A 317 -16.15 -12.77 1.16
C THR A 317 -14.85 -12.03 0.88
N ARG A 318 -14.11 -12.53 -0.12
CA ARG A 318 -12.97 -11.83 -0.71
C ARG A 318 -13.46 -11.03 -1.90
N TYR A 319 -12.67 -10.08 -2.39
CA TYR A 319 -12.99 -9.48 -3.69
C TYR A 319 -12.88 -10.52 -4.81
N PRO A 320 -13.86 -10.61 -5.75
CA PRO A 320 -15.13 -9.88 -5.74
C PRO A 320 -16.07 -10.39 -4.65
N LEU A 321 -16.72 -9.48 -3.90
CA LEU A 321 -17.56 -9.85 -2.76
C LEU A 321 -18.57 -10.92 -3.14
N ASN A 322 -18.56 -12.05 -2.43
CA ASN A 322 -19.53 -13.11 -2.64
C ASN A 322 -20.77 -12.89 -1.77
N VAL A 323 -21.95 -13.25 -2.27
CA VAL A 323 -23.19 -13.17 -1.52
C VAL A 323 -23.62 -14.59 -1.16
N PRO A 324 -23.95 -14.89 0.12
CA PRO A 324 -24.45 -16.20 0.50
C PRO A 324 -25.68 -16.60 -0.35
N ALA A 325 -25.78 -17.88 -0.73
CA ALA A 325 -26.82 -18.35 -1.64
C ALA A 325 -28.25 -18.13 -1.11
N GLU A 326 -28.42 -18.06 0.21
CA GLU A 326 -29.68 -17.76 0.89
C GLU A 326 -30.09 -16.28 0.82
N VAL A 327 -29.14 -15.37 0.56
CA VAL A 327 -29.42 -13.94 0.38
C VAL A 327 -29.89 -13.75 -1.07
N LYS A 328 -31.12 -13.27 -1.21
CA LYS A 328 -31.72 -13.09 -2.54
C LYS A 328 -31.05 -11.94 -3.28
N THR A 329 -30.78 -12.17 -4.56
CA THR A 329 -30.27 -11.16 -5.49
C THR A 329 -31.22 -11.04 -6.69
N PRO A 330 -31.20 -9.92 -7.43
CA PRO A 330 -31.99 -9.79 -8.65
C PRO A 330 -31.58 -10.82 -9.71
N VAL A 331 -32.59 -11.35 -10.40
CA VAL A 331 -32.39 -12.16 -11.60
C VAL A 331 -32.17 -11.21 -12.77
N TRP A 332 -30.92 -11.09 -13.19
CA TRP A 332 -30.52 -10.27 -14.31
C TRP A 332 -30.86 -10.92 -15.64
N GLN A 333 -31.41 -10.12 -16.55
CA GLN A 333 -31.67 -10.50 -17.94
C GLN A 333 -30.70 -9.77 -18.85
N ALA A 334 -29.91 -10.53 -19.62
CA ALA A 334 -29.03 -9.97 -20.62
C ALA A 334 -29.83 -9.36 -21.78
N LEU A 335 -29.45 -8.15 -22.18
CA LEU A 335 -29.97 -7.43 -23.32
C LEU A 335 -28.82 -7.14 -24.28
N LYS A 336 -28.98 -7.56 -25.54
CA LYS A 336 -28.03 -7.20 -26.60
C LYS A 336 -28.14 -5.72 -26.89
N VAL A 337 -27.03 -5.00 -26.74
CA VAL A 337 -26.91 -3.60 -27.14
C VAL A 337 -25.89 -3.50 -28.28
N PRO A 338 -26.02 -2.54 -29.21
CA PRO A 338 -25.04 -2.42 -30.27
C PRO A 338 -23.64 -2.20 -29.72
N LYS A 339 -22.69 -2.95 -30.29
CA LYS A 339 -21.28 -2.72 -30.05
C LYS A 339 -20.87 -1.41 -30.73
N PRO A 340 -20.12 -0.55 -30.05
CA PRO A 340 -19.60 0.66 -30.67
C PRO A 340 -18.65 0.33 -31.82
N ASN A 341 -18.51 1.27 -32.76
CA ASN A 341 -17.38 1.26 -33.67
C ASN A 341 -16.13 1.77 -32.93
N GLU A 342 -14.95 1.35 -33.39
CA GLU A 342 -13.68 1.84 -32.84
C GLU A 342 -13.61 3.38 -32.99
N GLY A 343 -13.57 4.11 -31.87
CA GLY A 343 -13.57 5.58 -31.82
C GLY A 343 -14.88 6.25 -31.36
N ASP A 344 -15.94 5.49 -31.03
CA ASP A 344 -17.13 6.05 -30.40
C ASP A 344 -16.90 6.32 -28.90
N ASP A 345 -16.98 7.59 -28.49
CA ASP A 345 -16.78 8.04 -27.10
C ASP A 345 -17.97 7.72 -26.17
N VAL A 346 -18.97 6.98 -26.64
CA VAL A 346 -20.22 6.74 -25.90
C VAL A 346 -20.73 5.35 -26.18
N THR A 347 -20.67 4.47 -25.18
CA THR A 347 -21.07 3.07 -25.38
C THR A 347 -21.89 2.62 -24.17
N LEU A 348 -22.84 1.71 -24.34
CA LEU A 348 -23.58 1.10 -23.23
C LEU A 348 -22.84 -0.12 -22.66
N SER A 349 -21.98 -0.72 -23.48
CA SER A 349 -21.26 -1.96 -23.21
C SER A 349 -20.14 -2.07 -24.24
N THR A 350 -18.94 -2.45 -23.79
CA THR A 350 -17.83 -2.81 -24.67
C THR A 350 -18.02 -4.22 -25.24
N ARG A 351 -18.80 -5.07 -24.57
CA ARG A 351 -19.12 -6.44 -25.01
C ARG A 351 -20.41 -6.55 -25.84
N GLY A 352 -21.15 -5.46 -26.03
CA GLY A 352 -22.43 -5.45 -26.76
C GLY A 352 -23.60 -6.08 -25.99
N GLU A 353 -23.52 -6.12 -24.66
CA GLU A 353 -24.57 -6.60 -23.76
C GLU A 353 -24.65 -5.75 -22.50
N VAL A 354 -25.88 -5.42 -22.07
CA VAL A 354 -26.16 -4.90 -20.73
C VAL A 354 -27.07 -5.87 -20.01
N GLU A 355 -27.21 -5.74 -18.70
CA GLU A 355 -28.14 -6.54 -17.93
C GLU A 355 -29.23 -5.66 -17.34
N GLN A 356 -30.44 -6.18 -17.21
CA GLN A 356 -31.54 -5.48 -16.56
C GLN A 356 -32.30 -6.39 -15.60
N ALA A 357 -32.95 -5.79 -14.61
CA ALA A 357 -33.92 -6.45 -13.75
C ALA A 357 -35.00 -5.44 -13.35
N ARG A 358 -36.15 -5.92 -12.88
CA ARG A 358 -37.24 -5.05 -12.41
C ARG A 358 -37.46 -5.20 -10.91
N PHE A 359 -37.24 -4.12 -10.17
CA PHE A 359 -37.44 -4.08 -8.72
C PHE A 359 -37.51 -2.63 -8.21
N ASP A 360 -37.89 -2.47 -6.95
CA ASP A 360 -37.91 -1.19 -6.23
C ASP A 360 -36.51 -0.92 -5.64
N LEU A 361 -35.68 -0.18 -6.38
CA LEU A 361 -34.27 0.05 -6.03
C LEU A 361 -34.13 0.94 -4.78
N ASP A 362 -34.96 1.97 -4.69
CA ASP A 362 -34.91 3.03 -3.67
C ASP A 362 -35.91 2.81 -2.52
N ASN A 363 -36.51 1.62 -2.43
CA ASN A 363 -37.45 1.23 -1.38
C ASN A 363 -38.67 2.16 -1.24
N SER A 364 -39.01 2.90 -2.30
CA SER A 364 -40.10 3.87 -2.30
C SER A 364 -41.47 3.27 -2.61
N GLY A 365 -41.52 2.00 -2.98
CA GLY A 365 -42.69 1.31 -3.51
C GLY A 365 -42.79 1.39 -5.05
N GLN A 366 -41.88 2.10 -5.73
CA GLN A 366 -41.91 2.24 -7.18
C GLN A 366 -41.01 1.21 -7.86
N VAL A 367 -41.62 0.21 -8.50
CA VAL A 367 -40.88 -0.80 -9.27
C VAL A 367 -40.48 -0.25 -10.64
N GLY A 368 -39.17 -0.08 -10.85
CA GLY A 368 -38.57 0.38 -12.10
C GLY A 368 -37.77 -0.71 -12.82
N THR A 369 -37.33 -0.40 -14.04
CA THR A 369 -36.27 -1.16 -14.71
C THR A 369 -34.93 -0.64 -14.22
N VAL A 370 -34.14 -1.55 -13.66
CA VAL A 370 -32.80 -1.29 -13.17
C VAL A 370 -31.80 -1.91 -14.14
N TYR A 371 -30.87 -1.12 -14.64
CA TYR A 371 -29.79 -1.59 -15.51
C TYR A 371 -28.50 -1.83 -14.73
N ARG A 372 -27.86 -2.97 -14.98
CA ARG A 372 -26.52 -3.34 -14.55
C ARG A 372 -25.58 -3.22 -15.75
N LEU A 373 -24.59 -2.33 -15.61
CA LEU A 373 -23.73 -1.87 -16.70
C LEU A 373 -22.29 -2.35 -16.54
N GLU A 374 -21.52 -2.37 -17.62
CA GLU A 374 -20.20 -2.99 -17.63
C GLU A 374 -19.10 -2.18 -16.94
N GLN A 375 -18.08 -2.93 -16.53
CA GLN A 375 -16.92 -2.51 -15.75
C GLN A 375 -15.93 -1.60 -16.50
N ASP A 376 -15.93 -1.62 -17.84
CA ASP A 376 -14.81 -1.13 -18.67
C ASP A 376 -15.11 0.22 -19.34
N ASN A 377 -16.18 0.90 -18.93
CA ASN A 377 -16.68 2.09 -19.60
C ASN A 377 -16.59 3.33 -18.71
N HIS A 378 -15.61 4.19 -19.00
CA HIS A 378 -15.25 5.38 -18.22
C HIS A 378 -16.20 6.57 -18.37
N TYR A 379 -17.21 6.49 -19.26
CA TYR A 379 -18.09 7.61 -19.59
C TYR A 379 -19.39 7.68 -18.76
N PHE A 380 -19.48 6.91 -17.68
CA PHE A 380 -20.71 6.83 -16.89
C PHE A 380 -20.77 7.89 -15.78
N ASP A 381 -20.70 9.17 -16.16
CA ASP A 381 -21.29 10.23 -15.32
C ASP A 381 -22.81 10.31 -15.51
N GLY A 382 -23.35 9.52 -16.46
CA GLY A 382 -24.76 9.38 -16.85
C GLY A 382 -25.18 10.31 -18.00
N SER A 383 -24.39 11.32 -18.37
CA SER A 383 -24.78 12.38 -19.29
C SER A 383 -24.91 11.91 -20.75
N VAL A 384 -24.47 10.68 -21.03
CA VAL A 384 -24.19 10.22 -22.37
C VAL A 384 -25.18 9.19 -22.91
N LEU A 385 -26.17 8.80 -22.11
CA LEU A 385 -27.22 7.87 -22.52
C LEU A 385 -28.41 8.57 -23.16
N ALA A 386 -28.23 9.01 -24.42
CA ALA A 386 -29.30 9.25 -25.38
C ALA A 386 -28.73 9.48 -26.80
N ARG A 387 -28.41 8.40 -27.53
CA ARG A 387 -28.38 8.45 -28.99
C ARG A 387 -29.23 7.31 -29.56
N GLU A 388 -30.51 7.63 -29.76
CA GLU A 388 -31.48 7.03 -30.69
C GLU A 388 -31.46 5.50 -30.88
N GLN A 389 -31.54 4.73 -29.79
CA GLN A 389 -31.72 3.27 -29.85
C GLN A 389 -33.08 2.87 -29.26
N PRO A 390 -34.10 2.57 -30.10
CA PRO A 390 -35.40 2.13 -29.64
C PRO A 390 -35.30 0.83 -28.82
N GLY A 391 -35.78 0.86 -27.57
CA GLY A 391 -35.98 -0.33 -26.75
C GLY A 391 -34.94 -0.60 -25.67
N ILE A 392 -33.79 0.09 -25.66
CA ILE A 392 -32.81 -0.04 -24.56
C ILE A 392 -32.88 1.16 -23.63
N LEU A 393 -33.07 2.37 -24.17
CA LEU A 393 -33.38 3.60 -23.43
C LEU A 393 -34.19 4.55 -24.33
N THR A 394 -35.51 4.38 -24.39
CA THR A 394 -36.41 5.32 -25.11
C THR A 394 -36.59 6.65 -24.38
N THR A 395 -35.97 6.79 -23.20
CA THR A 395 -36.01 7.93 -22.30
C THR A 395 -34.59 8.22 -21.81
N PRO A 396 -34.07 9.44 -21.96
CA PRO A 396 -32.75 9.80 -21.46
C PRO A 396 -32.67 9.58 -19.94
N PHE A 397 -31.62 8.90 -19.47
CA PHE A 397 -31.20 8.96 -18.08
C PHE A 397 -30.33 10.20 -17.94
N ASP A 398 -30.85 11.25 -17.30
CA ASP A 398 -30.06 12.42 -16.95
C ASP A 398 -29.55 12.25 -15.50
N PRO A 399 -28.24 12.06 -15.29
CA PRO A 399 -27.65 11.91 -13.96
C PRO A 399 -27.75 13.17 -13.13
N HIS A 400 -27.93 14.32 -13.78
CA HIS A 400 -28.13 15.62 -13.15
C HIS A 400 -29.62 15.86 -12.83
N ALA A 401 -30.54 15.02 -13.31
CA ALA A 401 -31.97 15.07 -13.03
C ALA A 401 -32.56 13.68 -12.68
N PRO A 402 -32.10 13.05 -11.57
CA PRO A 402 -32.50 11.69 -11.20
C PRO A 402 -34.01 11.51 -10.97
N ASP A 403 -34.70 12.56 -10.53
CA ASP A 403 -36.16 12.55 -10.31
C ASP A 403 -36.96 12.37 -11.60
N GLU A 404 -36.47 12.89 -12.73
CA GLU A 404 -37.14 12.73 -14.02
C GLU A 404 -37.02 11.30 -14.56
N ALA A 405 -35.85 10.69 -14.40
CA ALA A 405 -35.62 9.30 -14.77
C ALA A 405 -36.51 8.37 -13.92
N ARG A 406 -36.60 8.67 -12.62
CA ARG A 406 -37.48 7.99 -11.67
C ARG A 406 -38.95 8.09 -12.03
N ALA A 407 -39.45 9.28 -12.37
CA ALA A 407 -40.84 9.46 -12.82
C ALA A 407 -41.20 8.58 -14.03
N LYS A 408 -40.20 8.23 -14.85
CA LYS A 408 -40.34 7.40 -16.05
C LYS A 408 -40.01 5.92 -15.79
N GLY A 409 -39.69 5.54 -14.55
CA GLY A 409 -39.45 4.17 -14.12
C GLY A 409 -38.10 3.57 -14.56
N VAL A 410 -37.13 4.43 -14.92
CA VAL A 410 -35.79 4.03 -15.36
C VAL A 410 -34.78 4.38 -14.27
N LEU A 411 -34.05 3.38 -13.77
CA LEU A 411 -33.00 3.55 -12.76
C LEU A 411 -31.72 2.87 -13.24
N ALA A 412 -30.56 3.48 -13.03
CA ALA A 412 -29.27 2.93 -13.41
C ALA A 412 -28.33 2.86 -12.20
N PHE A 413 -27.56 1.78 -12.09
CA PHE A 413 -26.47 1.66 -11.10
C PHE A 413 -25.27 0.97 -11.73
N VAL A 414 -24.06 1.38 -11.33
CA VAL A 414 -22.80 0.94 -11.95
C VAL A 414 -22.16 -0.20 -11.16
N TYR A 415 -21.64 -1.19 -11.89
CA TYR A 415 -21.23 -2.51 -11.43
C TYR A 415 -20.03 -2.56 -10.48
N GLN A 416 -19.04 -1.68 -10.57
CA GLN A 416 -17.76 -1.94 -9.89
C GLN A 416 -17.83 -1.89 -8.35
N HIS A 417 -18.84 -1.24 -7.77
CA HIS A 417 -18.82 -0.89 -6.34
C HIS A 417 -20.08 -1.26 -5.58
N ALA A 418 -21.01 -2.02 -6.17
CA ALA A 418 -22.27 -2.33 -5.50
C ALA A 418 -22.87 -3.67 -5.95
N LEU A 419 -23.27 -4.50 -4.98
CA LEU A 419 -24.10 -5.69 -5.21
C LEU A 419 -25.50 -5.45 -4.64
N VAL A 420 -26.53 -5.78 -5.42
CA VAL A 420 -27.93 -5.63 -5.01
C VAL A 420 -28.40 -6.87 -4.25
N LEU A 421 -28.96 -6.66 -3.06
CA LEU A 421 -29.48 -7.69 -2.17
C LEU A 421 -30.95 -7.42 -1.81
N PHE A 422 -31.73 -8.47 -1.56
CA PHE A 422 -33.08 -8.36 -1.02
C PHE A 422 -33.22 -9.07 0.33
N GLU A 423 -33.74 -8.36 1.33
CA GLU A 423 -34.05 -8.89 2.66
C GLU A 423 -35.32 -8.23 3.20
N GLY A 424 -36.26 -9.03 3.73
CA GLY A 424 -37.48 -8.48 4.36
C GLY A 424 -38.37 -7.64 3.43
N GLY A 425 -38.32 -7.88 2.12
CA GLY A 425 -39.07 -7.08 1.13
C GLY A 425 -38.45 -5.71 0.80
N LYS A 426 -37.18 -5.50 1.19
CA LYS A 426 -36.41 -4.28 0.93
C LYS A 426 -35.17 -4.58 0.10
N THR A 427 -34.71 -3.57 -0.63
CA THR A 427 -33.49 -3.57 -1.44
C THR A 427 -32.34 -2.95 -0.68
N TYR A 428 -31.17 -3.59 -0.75
CA TYR A 428 -29.92 -3.11 -0.17
C TYR A 428 -28.80 -3.14 -1.20
N LEU A 429 -27.82 -2.27 -1.02
CA LEU A 429 -26.60 -2.25 -1.81
C LEU A 429 -25.42 -2.58 -0.90
N LEU A 430 -24.74 -3.68 -1.19
CA LEU A 430 -23.46 -4.01 -0.60
C LEU A 430 -22.37 -3.30 -1.40
N LEU A 431 -21.89 -2.20 -0.84
CA LEU A 431 -20.93 -1.32 -1.46
C LEU A 431 -19.50 -1.77 -1.15
N ASP A 432 -18.78 -2.17 -2.19
CA ASP A 432 -17.33 -2.35 -2.11
C ASP A 432 -16.67 -1.06 -2.58
N PRO A 433 -16.19 -0.21 -1.66
CA PRO A 433 -15.72 1.11 -2.03
C PRO A 433 -14.61 1.10 -3.08
N ALA A 434 -14.78 1.91 -4.13
CA ALA A 434 -13.66 2.50 -4.86
C ALA A 434 -13.17 3.76 -4.17
N ASN A 435 -12.00 4.26 -4.60
CA ASN A 435 -11.57 5.64 -4.35
C ASN A 435 -11.43 5.96 -2.84
N ARG A 436 -10.39 5.42 -2.20
CA ARG A 436 -9.95 5.71 -0.82
C ARG A 436 -10.93 5.38 0.32
N ALA A 437 -12.16 4.93 0.05
CA ALA A 437 -13.05 4.50 1.12
C ALA A 437 -12.57 3.14 1.70
N LYS A 438 -12.46 3.09 3.04
CA LYS A 438 -11.72 2.06 3.78
C LYS A 438 -12.53 0.81 4.12
N ASP A 439 -13.84 0.96 4.29
CA ASP A 439 -14.72 -0.06 4.83
C ASP A 439 -15.88 -0.34 3.84
N ILE A 440 -16.29 -1.60 3.75
CA ILE A 440 -17.43 -2.07 2.94
C ILE A 440 -18.72 -1.67 3.65
N LEU A 441 -19.67 -1.11 2.91
CA LEU A 441 -20.92 -0.62 3.46
C LEU A 441 -22.08 -1.44 2.95
N LEU A 442 -22.94 -1.94 3.82
CA LEU A 442 -24.30 -2.28 3.42
C LEU A 442 -25.15 -1.04 3.62
N VAL A 443 -25.80 -0.56 2.57
CA VAL A 443 -26.72 0.58 2.65
C VAL A 443 -28.10 0.19 2.15
N LYS A 444 -29.12 0.86 2.68
CA LYS A 444 -30.49 0.81 2.18
C LYS A 444 -30.75 2.10 1.39
N PRO A 445 -30.86 2.05 0.05
CA PRO A 445 -31.25 3.21 -0.72
C PRO A 445 -32.66 3.67 -0.34
N THR A 446 -32.89 4.98 -0.31
CA THR A 446 -34.19 5.62 -0.11
C THR A 446 -34.45 6.63 -1.23
N ALA A 447 -35.68 7.13 -1.34
CA ALA A 447 -36.00 8.21 -2.26
C ALA A 447 -35.18 9.49 -1.98
N GLU A 448 -34.81 9.70 -0.71
CA GLU A 448 -34.10 10.88 -0.23
C GLU A 448 -32.57 10.70 -0.13
N GLY A 449 -32.05 9.49 -0.37
CA GLY A 449 -30.61 9.20 -0.27
C GLY A 449 -30.29 7.76 0.09
N THR A 450 -29.41 7.56 1.07
CA THR A 450 -28.99 6.23 1.52
C THR A 450 -28.92 6.17 3.04
N GLU A 451 -29.48 5.12 3.63
CA GLU A 451 -29.31 4.79 5.04
C GLU A 451 -28.20 3.76 5.22
N GLU A 452 -27.24 4.04 6.10
CA GLU A 452 -26.22 3.05 6.48
C GLU A 452 -26.84 1.92 7.31
N VAL A 453 -26.60 0.67 6.91
CA VAL A 453 -27.11 -0.52 7.60
C VAL A 453 -26.02 -1.17 8.44
N CYS A 454 -24.88 -1.46 7.82
CA CYS A 454 -23.70 -1.94 8.54
C CYS A 454 -22.41 -1.59 7.84
N VAL A 455 -21.38 -1.40 8.65
CA VAL A 455 -20.00 -1.17 8.21
C VAL A 455 -19.20 -2.44 8.46
N MET A 456 -18.50 -2.89 7.43
CA MET A 456 -17.69 -4.10 7.44
C MET A 456 -16.26 -3.77 7.04
N ARG A 457 -15.30 -4.34 7.74
CA ARG A 457 -13.87 -4.13 7.50
C ARG A 457 -13.22 -5.37 6.91
N ARG A 458 -12.24 -5.19 6.00
CA ARG A 458 -11.34 -6.27 5.59
C ARG A 458 -10.29 -6.51 6.68
N LEU A 459 -10.27 -7.71 7.23
CA LEU A 459 -9.30 -8.11 8.24
C LEU A 459 -7.93 -8.38 7.62
N GLY A 460 -6.88 -7.95 8.32
CA GLY A 460 -5.50 -8.14 7.89
C GLY A 460 -5.07 -7.29 6.70
N GLU A 461 -5.95 -6.50 6.07
CA GLU A 461 -5.61 -5.63 4.93
C GLU A 461 -5.59 -4.13 5.31
N THR A 462 -6.01 -3.76 6.52
CA THR A 462 -6.03 -2.36 6.94
C THR A 462 -4.63 -1.81 7.22
N PHE A 463 -4.44 -0.55 6.83
CA PHE A 463 -3.25 0.25 7.08
C PHE A 463 -3.54 1.32 8.15
#